data_AF-A0A423NCC8-F1
#
_entry.id   AF-A0A423NCC8-F1
#
_cell.length_a   1.000
_cell.length_b   1.000
_cell.length_c   1.000
_cell.angle_alpha   90.00
_cell.angle_beta   90.00
_cell.angle_gamma   90.00
#
_symmetry.space_group_name_H-M   'P 1'
#
loop_
_entity.id
_entity.type
_entity.pdbx_description
1 polymer ?
#
loop_
_entity_poly.entity_id
_entity_poly.type
_entity_poly.pdbx_seq_one_letter_code
_entity_poly.pdbx_strand_id
1 'polypeptide(L)'
;MKRILILIAILAVAGCAATSETQVKRGKKGLHINCSGLSSSWDKCYASAANACLPKGYKVIAKSGDAVEEPGDYPFGLNPAGYTSRSMIVICK
;
A
#
# COMPACT_ATOMS: atom_id res chain seq x y z
N MET A 1 22.23 -12.53 36.71
CA MET A 1 21.58 -13.26 35.60
C MET A 1 20.35 -12.55 35.02
N LYS A 2 19.44 -11.96 35.82
CA LYS A 2 18.27 -11.21 35.29
C LYS A 2 18.60 -10.05 34.33
N ARG A 3 19.69 -9.32 34.57
CA ARG A 3 20.08 -8.17 33.71
C ARG A 3 20.47 -8.57 32.29
N ILE A 4 21.06 -9.75 32.12
CA ILE A 4 21.47 -10.29 30.82
C ILE A 4 20.22 -10.68 30.01
N LEU A 5 19.22 -11.27 30.67
CA LEU A 5 17.95 -11.62 30.03
C LEU A 5 17.18 -10.38 29.54
N ILE A 6 17.22 -9.28 30.30
CA ILE A 6 16.59 -8.02 29.92
C ILE A 6 17.28 -7.41 28.69
N LEU A 7 18.62 -7.45 28.62
CA LEU A 7 19.38 -6.95 27.47
C LEU A 7 19.09 -7.74 26.19
N ILE A 8 18.98 -9.07 26.28
CA ILE A 8 18.64 -9.94 25.14
C ILE A 8 17.23 -9.64 24.64
N ALA A 9 16.27 -9.42 25.56
CA ALA A 9 14.90 -9.07 25.20
C ALA A 9 14.80 -7.73 24.46
N ILE A 10 15.58 -6.73 24.85
CA ILE A 10 15.58 -5.41 24.17
C ILE A 10 16.21 -5.53 22.77
N LEU A 11 17.29 -6.30 22.62
CA LEU A 11 17.95 -6.51 21.33
C LEU A 11 17.05 -7.22 20.31
N ALA A 12 16.18 -8.12 20.79
CA ALA A 12 15.26 -8.87 19.93
C ALA A 12 14.14 -8.01 19.32
N VAL A 13 13.80 -6.86 19.92
CA VAL A 13 12.73 -5.97 19.46
C VAL A 13 13.26 -4.88 18.51
N ALA A 14 14.58 -4.73 18.37
CA ALA A 14 15.20 -3.85 17.39
C ALA A 14 15.13 -4.46 15.97
N GLY A 15 13.93 -4.53 15.41
CA GLY A 15 13.70 -4.95 14.03
C GLY A 15 14.13 -3.88 13.02
N CYS A 16 14.75 -4.30 11.91
CA CYS A 16 15.10 -3.43 10.79
C CYS A 16 13.82 -2.88 10.11
N ALA A 17 13.57 -1.57 10.23
CA ALA A 17 12.68 -0.86 9.32
C ALA A 17 13.41 -0.62 7.98
N ALA A 18 13.51 -1.66 7.14
CA ALA A 18 14.05 -1.53 5.80
C ALA A 18 13.01 -0.87 4.89
N THR A 19 13.07 0.46 4.78
CA THR A 19 12.28 1.21 3.78
C THR A 19 12.98 1.09 2.42
N SER A 20 12.39 0.35 1.50
CA SER A 20 12.89 0.26 0.12
C SER A 20 12.35 1.44 -0.69
N GLU A 21 13.18 2.46 -0.91
CA GLU A 21 12.87 3.50 -1.88
C GLU A 21 12.98 2.93 -3.30
N THR A 22 11.83 2.67 -3.93
CA THR A 22 11.76 2.24 -5.33
C THR A 22 11.92 3.46 -6.26
N GLN A 23 13.16 3.90 -6.42
CA GLN A 23 13.53 4.93 -7.40
C GLN A 23 13.43 4.31 -8.82
N VAL A 24 12.52 4.81 -9.66
CA VAL A 24 12.45 4.36 -11.06
C VAL A 24 13.68 4.92 -11.79
N LYS A 25 14.40 4.07 -12.53
CA LYS A 25 15.64 4.38 -13.27
C LYS A 25 15.60 5.60 -14.23
N ARG A 26 14.44 6.26 -14.39
CA ARG A 26 14.22 7.46 -15.21
C ARG A 26 14.12 8.77 -14.41
N GLY A 27 14.56 8.79 -13.15
CA GLY A 27 14.57 9.99 -12.31
C GLY A 27 13.18 10.44 -11.82
N LYS A 28 12.15 9.61 -12.03
CA LYS A 28 10.80 9.82 -11.50
C LYS A 28 10.56 8.84 -10.35
N LYS A 29 9.96 9.29 -9.26
CA LYS A 29 9.60 8.41 -8.15
C LYS A 29 8.41 7.54 -8.56
N GLY A 30 8.60 6.23 -8.55
CA GLY A 30 7.52 5.26 -8.73
C GLY A 30 7.01 4.82 -7.36
N LEU A 31 5.71 4.62 -7.22
CA LEU A 31 5.13 4.07 -6.01
C LEU A 31 4.22 2.91 -6.36
N HIS A 32 4.39 1.80 -5.64
CA HIS A 32 3.43 0.70 -5.60
C HIS A 32 2.58 0.87 -4.34
N ILE A 33 1.28 1.02 -4.51
CA ILE A 33 0.31 1.27 -3.45
C ILE A 33 -0.60 0.06 -3.36
N ASN A 34 -0.60 -0.59 -2.20
CA ASN A 34 -1.51 -1.68 -1.90
C ASN A 34 -2.87 -1.10 -1.51
N CYS A 35 -3.89 -1.41 -2.32
CA CYS A 35 -5.28 -0.98 -2.16
C CYS A 35 -6.16 -2.09 -1.57
N SER A 36 -5.55 -3.16 -1.06
CA SER A 36 -6.28 -4.26 -0.44
C SER A 36 -6.83 -3.85 0.93
N GLY A 37 -7.97 -4.41 1.31
CA GLY A 37 -8.56 -4.21 2.63
C GLY A 37 -10.05 -3.90 2.58
N LEU A 38 -10.78 -4.32 3.62
CA LEU A 38 -12.24 -4.25 3.68
C LEU A 38 -12.83 -2.84 3.61
N SER A 39 -12.02 -1.82 3.91
CA SER A 39 -12.38 -0.41 3.81
C SER A 39 -11.62 0.34 2.72
N SER A 40 -10.85 -0.37 1.90
CA SER A 40 -9.94 0.22 0.92
C SER A 40 -10.68 0.45 -0.39
N SER A 41 -11.42 1.56 -0.46
CA SER A 41 -11.90 2.09 -1.74
C SER A 41 -10.72 2.62 -2.57
N TRP A 42 -10.87 2.62 -3.89
CA TRP A 42 -9.88 3.22 -4.80
C TRP A 42 -9.58 4.68 -4.45
N ASP A 43 -10.55 5.42 -3.89
CA ASP A 43 -10.38 6.80 -3.44
C ASP A 43 -9.27 6.98 -2.41
N LYS A 44 -9.16 6.04 -1.45
CA LYS A 44 -8.08 6.08 -0.45
C LYS A 44 -6.71 5.91 -1.11
N CYS A 45 -6.63 5.08 -2.15
CA CYS A 45 -5.40 4.90 -2.91
C CYS A 45 -5.05 6.12 -3.76
N TYR A 46 -6.04 6.73 -4.39
CA TYR A 46 -5.83 7.98 -5.13
C TYR A 46 -5.38 9.13 -4.21
N ALA A 47 -5.95 9.21 -2.99
CA ALA A 47 -5.53 10.18 -1.98
C ALA A 47 -4.10 9.91 -1.49
N SER A 48 -3.75 8.64 -1.22
CA SER A 48 -2.39 8.25 -0.84
C SER A 48 -1.36 8.58 -1.93
N ALA A 49 -1.69 8.29 -3.20
CA ALA A 49 -0.87 8.65 -4.35
C ALA A 49 -0.72 10.17 -4.51
N ALA A 50 -1.81 10.92 -4.31
CA ALA A 50 -1.79 12.39 -4.37
C ALA A 50 -0.83 12.95 -3.32
N ASN A 51 -1.00 12.55 -2.06
CA ASN A 51 -0.17 13.00 -0.95
C ASN A 51 1.31 12.65 -1.15
N ALA A 52 1.62 11.47 -1.68
CA ALA A 52 2.99 11.02 -1.87
C ALA A 52 3.72 11.70 -3.05
N CYS A 53 2.97 12.30 -3.99
CA CYS A 53 3.50 12.96 -5.19
C CYS A 53 3.21 14.47 -5.25
N LEU A 54 2.76 15.08 -4.14
CA LEU A 54 2.62 16.54 -4.04
C LEU A 54 3.97 17.25 -4.31
N PRO A 55 3.96 18.48 -4.86
CA PRO A 55 2.82 19.22 -5.40
C PRO A 55 2.51 18.91 -6.88
N LYS A 56 3.39 18.16 -7.57
CA LYS A 56 3.33 17.95 -9.03
C LYS A 56 2.27 16.94 -9.47
N GLY A 57 1.77 16.13 -8.54
CA GLY A 57 0.80 15.07 -8.80
C GLY A 57 1.43 13.83 -9.43
N TYR A 58 0.60 12.90 -9.88
CA TYR A 58 1.03 11.58 -10.34
C TYR A 58 0.31 11.13 -11.61
N LYS A 59 0.82 10.06 -12.22
CA LYS A 59 0.18 9.31 -13.29
C LYS A 59 0.06 7.85 -12.87
N VAL A 60 -1.14 7.28 -12.97
CA VAL A 60 -1.36 5.84 -12.80
C VAL A 60 -0.83 5.12 -14.05
N ILE A 61 0.01 4.11 -13.84
CA ILE A 61 0.61 3.32 -14.94
C ILE A 61 0.12 1.88 -14.96
N ALA A 62 -0.30 1.34 -13.81
CA ALA A 62 -0.89 0.01 -13.73
C ALA A 62 -1.86 -0.06 -12.54
N LYS A 63 -2.92 -0.85 -12.70
CA LYS A 63 -3.81 -1.27 -11.62
C LYS A 63 -4.00 -2.78 -11.72
N SER A 64 -4.00 -3.44 -10.58
CA SER A 64 -4.27 -4.87 -10.41
C SER A 64 -5.48 -5.02 -9.49
N GLY A 65 -6.37 -5.96 -9.81
CA GLY A 65 -7.64 -6.15 -9.09
C GLY A 65 -8.77 -5.24 -9.55
N ASP A 66 -8.65 -4.66 -10.76
CA ASP A 66 -9.67 -3.84 -11.42
C ASP A 66 -10.76 -4.70 -12.10
N ALA A 67 -10.99 -5.92 -11.57
CA ALA A 67 -12.13 -6.71 -11.98
C ALA A 67 -13.38 -5.89 -11.66
N VAL A 68 -14.21 -5.66 -12.69
CA VAL A 68 -15.47 -4.95 -12.57
C VAL A 68 -16.21 -5.56 -11.39
N GLU A 69 -16.42 -4.78 -10.34
CA GLU A 69 -17.26 -5.20 -9.22
C GLU A 69 -18.63 -5.45 -9.84
N GLU A 70 -19.00 -6.73 -10.02
CA GLU A 70 -20.39 -7.02 -10.33
C GLU A 70 -21.23 -6.44 -9.18
N PRO A 71 -22.26 -5.64 -9.48
CA PRO A 71 -23.17 -5.13 -8.47
C PRO A 71 -24.00 -6.30 -7.94
N GLY A 72 -23.40 -7.09 -7.05
CA GLY A 72 -24.05 -8.18 -6.33
C GLY A 72 -24.62 -7.69 -5.01
N ASP A 73 -25.79 -8.20 -4.64
CA ASP A 73 -26.36 -8.02 -3.31
C ASP A 73 -25.51 -8.81 -2.29
N TYR A 74 -24.43 -8.18 -1.82
CA TYR A 74 -23.57 -8.77 -0.81
C TYR A 74 -24.22 -8.60 0.57
N PRO A 75 -24.43 -9.67 1.34
CA PRO A 75 -24.83 -9.53 2.74
C PRO A 75 -23.79 -8.67 3.46
N PHE A 76 -24.25 -7.63 4.15
CA PHE A 76 -23.42 -6.61 4.83
C PHE A 76 -22.63 -5.65 3.91
N GLY A 77 -22.88 -5.66 2.59
CA GLY A 77 -22.14 -4.82 1.64
C GLY A 77 -20.67 -5.21 1.46
N LEU A 78 -20.28 -6.39 1.96
CA LEU A 78 -18.91 -6.89 1.92
C LEU A 78 -18.74 -7.82 0.73
N ASN A 79 -18.15 -7.33 -0.35
CA ASN A 79 -17.85 -8.15 -1.52
C ASN A 79 -16.64 -9.08 -1.24
N PRO A 80 -16.79 -10.42 -1.17
CA PRO A 80 -15.68 -11.35 -0.96
C PRO A 80 -14.64 -11.30 -2.10
N ALA A 81 -15.02 -10.91 -3.31
CA ALA A 81 -14.09 -10.64 -4.42
C ALA A 81 -13.46 -9.23 -4.33
N GLY A 82 -14.01 -8.32 -3.53
CA GLY A 82 -13.38 -7.04 -3.16
C GLY A 82 -12.21 -7.19 -2.18
N TYR A 83 -12.08 -8.35 -1.52
CA TYR A 83 -10.88 -8.74 -0.77
C TYR A 83 -9.71 -9.15 -1.67
N THR A 84 -9.93 -9.27 -2.98
CA THR A 84 -8.85 -9.59 -3.92
C THR A 84 -7.76 -8.52 -3.85
N SER A 85 -6.51 -8.94 -3.99
CA SER A 85 -5.36 -8.06 -3.81
C SER A 85 -5.36 -6.91 -4.81
N ARG A 86 -5.95 -5.78 -4.44
CA ARG A 86 -5.96 -4.56 -5.25
C ARG A 86 -4.64 -3.85 -5.04
N SER A 87 -4.00 -3.45 -6.12
CA SER A 87 -2.84 -2.57 -6.03
C SER A 87 -2.74 -1.66 -7.24
N MET A 88 -2.12 -0.50 -7.07
CA MET A 88 -1.82 0.41 -8.17
C MET A 88 -0.36 0.78 -8.17
N ILE A 89 0.17 1.03 -9.36
CA ILE A 89 1.49 1.59 -9.56
C ILE A 89 1.31 2.98 -10.16
N VAL A 90 1.96 3.97 -9.54
CA VAL A 90 1.97 5.35 -9.99
C VAL A 90 3.39 5.85 -10.22
N ILE A 91 3.53 6.85 -11.09
CA ILE A 91 4.76 7.61 -11.28
C ILE A 91 4.46 9.08 -10.96
N CYS A 92 5.20 9.67 -10.03
CA CYS A 92 5.10 11.11 -9.76
C CYS A 92 5.56 11.92 -10.99
N LYS A 93 4.90 13.04 -11.27
CA LYS A 93 5.17 13.84 -12.48
C LYS A 93 6.48 14.61 -12.42
#